data_AF-A0A062ULF7-F1
#
_entry.id   AF-A0A062ULF7-F1
#
_cell.length_a   1.000
_cell.length_b   1.000
_cell.length_c   1.000
_cell.angle_alpha   90.00
_cell.angle_beta   90.00
_cell.angle_gamma   90.00
#
_symmetry.space_group_name_H-M   'P 1'
#
loop_
_entity.id
_entity.type
_entity.pdbx_description
1 polymer ?
#
loop_
_entity_poly.entity_id
_entity_poly.type
_entity_poly.pdbx_seq_one_letter_code
_entity_poly.pdbx_strand_id
1 'polypeptide(L)'
;MPQSSICGAVYPNGNEWKPDMKTRILSAALLAGAVMLTGCGSKDDAQGKTAADITAKSSAKDIGEAYVNELTRIADALETVDNKQSAEKAAKTIQKAAAGLDSLQEDLDGKADSMKTLEILAARSGELTVLQTRIMDQMMRIQREHPELMETLDQEMANVK
;
A
#
# COMPACT_ATOMS: atom_id res chain seq x y z
N MET A 1 -18.55 -34.18 -6.18
CA MET A 1 -19.24 -33.10 -5.45
C MET A 1 -19.53 -33.58 -4.03
N PRO A 2 -19.52 -32.69 -3.03
CA PRO A 2 -18.61 -32.77 -1.87
C PRO A 2 -19.32 -32.98 -0.53
N GLN A 3 -18.56 -33.27 0.55
CA GLN A 3 -18.94 -32.88 1.92
C GLN A 3 -17.71 -32.44 2.75
N SER A 4 -17.59 -31.12 2.86
CA SER A 4 -17.49 -30.30 4.08
C SER A 4 -16.94 -30.87 5.40
N SER A 5 -15.99 -30.10 5.95
CA SER A 5 -15.73 -29.79 7.39
C SER A 5 -15.14 -30.94 8.23
N ILE A 6 -14.31 -30.77 9.28
CA ILE A 6 -14.21 -29.78 10.36
C ILE A 6 -12.78 -29.84 10.95
N CYS A 7 -12.35 -28.71 11.53
CA CYS A 7 -11.20 -28.47 12.40
C CYS A 7 -10.78 -29.61 13.36
N GLY A 8 -9.47 -29.70 13.58
CA GLY A 8 -8.85 -30.46 14.67
C GLY A 8 -7.36 -30.16 14.78
N ALA A 9 -6.99 -28.93 15.19
CA ALA A 9 -5.61 -28.61 15.53
C ALA A 9 -5.26 -29.26 16.87
N VAL A 10 -4.71 -30.47 16.79
CA VAL A 10 -3.97 -31.11 17.89
C VAL A 10 -2.60 -30.44 17.94
N TYR A 11 -2.30 -29.75 19.05
CA TYR A 11 -0.93 -29.36 19.39
C TYR A 11 -0.18 -30.56 19.97
N PRO A 12 0.98 -30.96 19.42
CA PRO A 12 1.91 -31.80 20.15
C PRO A 12 3.09 -30.96 20.66
N ASN A 13 3.17 -30.92 21.98
CA ASN A 13 4.35 -31.06 22.83
C ASN A 13 5.63 -30.24 22.53
N GLY A 14 6.10 -29.63 23.62
CA GLY A 14 7.29 -28.82 23.68
C GLY A 14 8.59 -29.55 23.36
N ASN A 15 9.56 -28.75 22.94
CA ASN A 15 10.97 -29.04 23.01
C ASN A 15 11.76 -27.73 22.94
N GLU A 16 12.44 -27.46 24.05
CA GLU A 16 13.42 -26.39 24.24
C GLU A 16 14.51 -26.42 23.14
N TRP A 17 14.80 -25.23 22.61
CA TRP A 17 15.94 -24.96 21.75
C TRP A 17 17.24 -24.87 22.57
N LYS A 18 18.23 -25.71 22.25
CA LYS A 18 19.64 -25.44 22.56
C LYS A 18 20.48 -25.56 21.28
N PRO A 19 21.11 -24.46 20.82
CA PRO A 19 21.93 -24.48 19.62
C PRO A 19 23.34 -24.99 19.96
N ASP A 20 23.72 -26.17 19.45
CA ASP A 20 25.13 -26.59 19.44
C ASP A 20 25.84 -25.98 18.23
N MET A 21 26.86 -25.19 18.56
CA MET A 21 27.69 -24.40 17.67
C MET A 21 28.87 -25.26 17.20
N LYS A 22 28.63 -26.17 16.26
CA LYS A 22 29.66 -26.82 15.45
C LYS A 22 29.00 -27.63 14.33
N THR A 23 29.60 -27.56 13.14
CA THR A 23 29.31 -28.45 11.99
C THR A 23 28.18 -27.98 11.08
N ARG A 24 28.43 -27.02 10.16
CA ARG A 24 27.84 -27.02 8.80
C ARG A 24 28.69 -26.18 7.84
N ILE A 25 29.75 -26.78 7.28
CA ILE A 25 30.28 -26.36 5.98
C ILE A 25 29.84 -27.43 4.97
N LEU A 26 29.45 -26.96 3.79
CA LEU A 26 29.35 -27.65 2.50
C LEU A 26 27.97 -28.15 2.04
N SER A 27 27.49 -27.40 1.03
CA SER A 27 26.96 -27.91 -0.25
C SER A 27 25.52 -28.39 -0.27
N ALA A 28 24.75 -28.23 -1.34
CA ALA A 28 24.80 -27.42 -2.55
C ALA A 28 23.50 -27.79 -3.31
N ALA A 29 23.13 -26.93 -4.25
CA ALA A 29 22.46 -27.30 -5.49
C ALA A 29 20.92 -27.45 -5.52
N LEU A 30 20.35 -26.50 -6.29
CA LEU A 30 19.37 -26.72 -7.36
C LEU A 30 17.93 -27.06 -6.96
N LEU A 31 17.15 -26.00 -6.81
CA LEU A 31 15.89 -25.91 -7.56
C LEU A 31 15.80 -24.53 -8.23
N ALA A 32 16.31 -24.48 -9.47
CA ALA A 32 15.79 -23.54 -10.45
C ALA A 32 14.37 -24.00 -10.80
N GLY A 33 13.38 -23.33 -10.22
CA GLY A 33 11.97 -23.44 -10.56
C GLY A 33 11.40 -22.04 -10.49
N ALA A 34 11.26 -21.41 -11.65
CA ALA A 34 10.72 -20.07 -11.81
C ALA A 34 9.33 -19.97 -11.17
N VAL A 35 9.26 -19.27 -10.05
CA VAL A 35 8.07 -18.52 -9.68
C VAL A 35 8.55 -17.09 -9.48
N MET A 36 8.60 -16.35 -10.59
CA MET A 36 8.55 -14.90 -10.55
C MET A 36 7.15 -14.49 -10.06
N LEU A 37 6.90 -14.70 -8.77
CA LEU A 37 5.92 -13.92 -8.03
C LEU A 37 6.65 -12.66 -7.60
N THR A 38 6.69 -11.67 -8.48
CA THR A 38 6.87 -10.27 -8.09
C THR A 38 5.80 -9.97 -7.04
N GLY A 39 6.21 -9.96 -5.78
CA GLY A 39 5.31 -9.78 -4.65
C GLY A 39 6.00 -10.07 -3.32
N CYS A 40 7.29 -9.73 -3.22
CA CYS A 40 8.01 -9.70 -1.95
C CYS A 40 8.88 -8.44 -1.96
N GLY A 41 8.37 -7.38 -1.34
CA GLY A 41 9.16 -6.26 -0.83
C GLY A 41 10.12 -5.61 -1.81
N SER A 42 9.61 -4.92 -2.82
CA SER A 42 10.22 -3.65 -3.20
C SER A 42 9.25 -2.58 -2.74
N LYS A 43 9.65 -1.83 -1.70
CA LYS A 43 9.14 -0.48 -1.48
C LYS A 43 9.44 0.26 -2.78
N ASP A 44 8.47 0.28 -3.69
CA ASP A 44 8.40 1.34 -4.68
C ASP A 44 8.06 2.59 -3.89
N ASP A 45 9.09 3.24 -3.34
CA ASP A 45 8.98 4.66 -3.00
C ASP A 45 8.47 5.32 -4.27
N ALA A 46 7.18 5.69 -4.34
CA ALA A 46 6.49 6.15 -5.55
C ALA A 46 7.44 6.92 -6.50
N GLN A 47 8.04 6.21 -7.48
CA GLN A 47 9.02 6.78 -8.39
C GLN A 47 8.24 7.47 -9.51
N GLY A 48 7.72 8.65 -9.22
CA GLY A 48 6.99 9.44 -10.20
C GLY A 48 6.58 10.79 -9.67
N LYS A 49 6.03 11.63 -10.55
CA LYS A 49 5.59 12.98 -10.20
C LYS A 49 4.52 12.89 -9.12
N THR A 50 4.62 13.70 -8.08
CA THR A 50 3.58 13.88 -7.05
C THR A 50 2.78 15.15 -7.34
N ALA A 51 1.74 15.45 -6.54
CA ALA A 51 1.02 16.71 -6.68
C ALA A 51 1.94 17.94 -6.55
N ALA A 52 2.99 17.83 -5.73
CA ALA A 52 3.99 18.89 -5.55
C ALA A 52 4.83 19.16 -6.81
N ASP A 53 4.91 18.19 -7.74
CA ASP A 53 5.66 18.29 -9.00
C ASP A 53 4.80 18.81 -10.17
N ILE A 54 3.50 19.01 -9.94
CA ILE A 54 2.59 19.51 -10.97
C ILE A 54 2.64 21.04 -11.04
N THR A 55 2.69 21.55 -12.26
CA THR A 55 2.71 22.98 -12.55
C THR A 55 1.66 23.33 -13.59
N ALA A 56 1.47 24.62 -13.87
CA ALA A 56 0.60 25.10 -14.95
C ALA A 56 0.98 24.53 -16.34
N LYS A 57 2.21 24.04 -16.54
CA LYS A 57 2.70 23.47 -17.81
C LYS A 57 2.57 21.95 -17.88
N SER A 58 2.18 21.29 -16.78
CA SER A 58 2.06 19.83 -16.75
C SER A 58 0.97 19.35 -17.70
N SER A 59 1.23 18.24 -18.39
CA SER A 59 0.24 17.61 -19.25
C SER A 59 -0.81 16.89 -18.41
N ALA A 60 -2.00 16.66 -18.97
CA ALA A 60 -3.03 15.90 -18.28
C ALA A 60 -2.57 14.45 -17.96
N LYS A 61 -1.65 13.87 -18.77
CA LYS A 61 -1.00 12.59 -18.47
C LYS A 61 -0.14 12.67 -17.21
N ASP A 62 0.64 13.75 -17.04
CA ASP A 62 1.45 13.98 -15.84
C ASP A 62 0.57 14.10 -14.59
N ILE A 63 -0.57 14.78 -14.73
CA ILE A 63 -1.53 14.96 -13.63
C ILE A 63 -2.16 13.61 -13.26
N GLY A 64 -2.54 12.79 -14.25
CA GLY A 64 -3.02 11.42 -13.99
C GLY A 64 -1.97 10.48 -13.39
N GLU A 65 -0.70 10.65 -13.73
CA GLU A 65 0.41 9.93 -13.09
C GLU A 65 0.57 10.35 -11.62
N ALA A 66 0.53 11.66 -11.36
CA ALA A 66 0.56 12.17 -10.00
C ALA A 66 -0.61 11.69 -9.15
N TYR A 67 -1.80 11.55 -9.74
CA TYR A 67 -2.96 10.99 -9.05
C TYR A 67 -2.71 9.54 -8.59
N VAL A 68 -2.15 8.70 -9.46
CA VAL A 68 -1.78 7.31 -9.10
C VAL A 68 -0.69 7.28 -8.02
N ASN A 69 0.29 8.18 -8.10
CA ASN A 69 1.37 8.24 -7.13
C ASN A 69 0.89 8.68 -5.74
N GLU A 70 -0.05 9.61 -5.62
CA GLU A 70 -0.62 9.97 -4.32
C GLU A 70 -1.42 8.82 -3.71
N LEU A 71 -2.20 8.07 -4.50
CA LEU A 71 -2.86 6.85 -4.03
C LEU A 71 -1.87 5.77 -3.60
N THR A 72 -0.75 5.63 -4.32
CA THR A 72 0.33 4.72 -3.95
C THR A 72 0.94 5.10 -2.61
N ARG A 73 1.21 6.38 -2.37
CA ARG A 73 1.70 6.89 -1.09
C ARG A 73 0.75 6.62 0.07
N ILE A 74 -0.56 6.68 -0.17
CA ILE A 74 -1.58 6.30 0.82
C ILE A 74 -1.49 4.80 1.13
N ALA A 75 -1.47 3.96 0.10
CA ALA A 75 -1.36 2.51 0.26
C ALA A 75 -0.10 2.11 1.04
N ASP A 76 1.05 2.66 0.66
CA ASP A 76 2.34 2.35 1.29
C ASP A 76 2.40 2.89 2.73
N ALA A 77 1.81 4.06 3.00
CA ALA A 77 1.71 4.59 4.35
C ALA A 77 0.94 3.62 5.26
N LEU A 78 -0.22 3.13 4.81
CA LEU A 78 -1.03 2.15 5.55
C LEU A 78 -0.30 0.81 5.75
N GLU A 79 0.47 0.37 4.76
CA GLU A 79 1.27 -0.85 4.84
C GLU A 79 2.32 -0.80 5.96
N THR A 80 2.79 0.40 6.33
CA THR A 80 3.78 0.57 7.41
C THR A 80 3.18 0.69 8.82
N VAL A 81 1.86 0.65 8.98
CA VAL A 81 1.19 0.84 10.26
C VAL A 81 1.23 -0.45 11.08
N ASP A 82 2.13 -0.51 12.07
CA ASP A 82 2.27 -1.65 12.99
C ASP A 82 2.30 -1.24 14.47
N ASN A 83 2.33 0.07 14.73
CA ASN A 83 2.32 0.66 16.07
C ASN A 83 1.90 2.13 16.03
N LYS A 84 1.68 2.73 17.20
CA LYS A 84 1.24 4.12 17.36
C LYS A 84 2.11 5.13 16.61
N GLN A 85 3.44 5.04 16.74
CA GLN A 85 4.35 5.97 16.08
C GLN A 85 4.26 5.88 14.54
N SER A 86 4.16 4.65 14.00
CA SER A 86 3.97 4.45 12.57
C SER A 86 2.58 4.91 12.09
N ALA A 87 1.53 4.75 12.92
CA ALA A 87 0.19 5.25 12.63
C ALA A 87 0.17 6.79 12.53
N GLU A 88 0.78 7.49 13.48
CA GLU A 88 0.91 8.96 13.44
C GLU A 88 1.65 9.44 12.18
N LYS A 89 2.73 8.73 11.78
CA LYS A 89 3.46 9.04 10.55
C LYS A 89 2.66 8.74 9.29
N ALA A 90 1.92 7.63 9.28
CA ALA A 90 1.07 7.24 8.18
C ALA A 90 -0.07 8.25 8.01
N ALA A 91 -0.74 8.66 9.08
CA ALA A 91 -1.79 9.70 9.06
C ALA A 91 -1.30 11.00 8.39
N LYS A 92 -0.13 11.50 8.79
CA LYS A 92 0.49 12.70 8.18
C LYS A 92 0.80 12.52 6.69
N THR A 93 1.18 11.30 6.28
CA THR A 93 1.48 10.99 4.88
C THR A 93 0.21 10.90 4.05
N ILE A 94 -0.80 10.19 4.56
CA ILE A 94 -2.13 10.03 3.95
C ILE A 94 -2.76 11.41 3.77
N GLN A 95 -2.68 12.27 4.78
CA GLN A 95 -3.22 13.61 4.69
C GLN A 95 -2.55 14.45 3.60
N LYS A 96 -1.21 14.45 3.53
CA LYS A 96 -0.48 15.18 2.47
C LYS A 96 -0.83 14.65 1.09
N ALA A 97 -0.97 13.33 0.95
CA ALA A 97 -1.34 12.71 -0.31
C ALA A 97 -2.79 13.04 -0.70
N ALA A 98 -3.72 13.06 0.26
CA ALA A 98 -5.11 13.46 0.05
C ALA A 98 -5.22 14.94 -0.39
N ALA A 99 -4.52 15.85 0.29
CA ALA A 99 -4.45 17.25 -0.15
C ALA A 99 -3.82 17.40 -1.55
N GLY A 100 -2.85 16.55 -1.88
CA GLY A 100 -2.30 16.45 -3.22
C GLY A 100 -3.34 16.02 -4.25
N LEU A 101 -4.14 14.98 -3.95
CA LEU A 101 -5.24 14.51 -4.81
C LEU A 101 -6.28 15.62 -5.05
N ASP A 102 -6.66 16.36 -4.01
CA ASP A 102 -7.61 17.48 -4.13
C ASP A 102 -7.05 18.57 -5.08
N SER A 103 -5.79 18.96 -4.91
CA SER A 103 -5.14 19.94 -5.80
C SER A 103 -5.03 19.44 -7.24
N LEU A 104 -4.74 18.14 -7.44
CA LEU A 104 -4.69 17.53 -8.76
C LEU A 104 -6.07 17.51 -9.42
N GLN A 105 -7.14 17.32 -8.64
CA GLN A 105 -8.51 17.37 -9.14
C GLN A 105 -8.88 18.77 -9.61
N GLU A 106 -8.57 19.80 -8.82
CA GLU A 106 -8.76 21.21 -9.24
C GLU A 106 -8.01 21.54 -10.53
N ASP A 107 -6.76 21.04 -10.63
CA ASP A 107 -5.93 21.20 -11.82
C ASP A 107 -6.50 20.46 -13.05
N LEU A 108 -7.08 19.28 -12.86
CA LEU A 108 -7.75 18.52 -13.91
C LEU A 108 -9.01 19.24 -14.40
N ASP A 109 -9.85 19.71 -13.49
CA ASP A 109 -11.08 20.43 -13.81
C ASP A 109 -10.80 21.76 -14.54
N GLY A 110 -9.67 22.41 -14.22
CA GLY A 110 -9.24 23.66 -14.86
C GLY A 110 -8.50 23.50 -16.20
N LYS A 111 -7.80 22.38 -16.44
CA LYS A 111 -6.91 22.20 -17.61
C LYS A 111 -7.41 21.21 -18.66
N ALA A 112 -8.27 20.27 -18.29
CA ALA A 112 -8.74 19.23 -19.17
C ALA A 112 -10.28 19.22 -19.22
N ASP A 113 -10.83 19.08 -20.43
CA ASP A 113 -12.25 18.79 -20.58
C ASP A 113 -12.56 17.48 -19.84
N SER A 114 -13.67 17.41 -19.13
CA SER A 114 -14.02 16.29 -18.23
C SER A 114 -13.93 14.94 -18.94
N MET A 115 -14.20 14.87 -20.25
CA MET A 115 -14.03 13.66 -21.05
C MET A 115 -12.57 13.20 -21.17
N LYS A 116 -11.61 14.13 -21.32
CA LYS A 116 -10.17 13.79 -21.39
C LYS A 116 -9.64 13.37 -20.03
N THR A 117 -10.09 14.01 -18.96
CA THR A 117 -9.77 13.61 -17.59
C THR A 117 -10.24 12.18 -17.33
N LEU A 118 -11.49 11.88 -17.70
CA LEU A 118 -12.03 10.52 -17.61
C LEU A 118 -11.25 9.53 -18.46
N GLU A 119 -10.85 9.88 -19.68
CA GLU A 119 -10.04 9.02 -20.56
C GLU A 119 -8.67 8.70 -19.93
N ILE A 120 -8.00 9.70 -19.35
CA ILE A 120 -6.68 9.54 -18.72
C ILE A 120 -6.76 8.64 -17.48
N LEU A 121 -7.79 8.84 -16.64
CA LEU A 121 -8.01 7.99 -15.47
C LEU A 121 -8.49 6.59 -15.88
N ALA A 122 -9.33 6.49 -16.91
CA ALA A 122 -9.82 5.21 -17.43
C ALA A 122 -8.70 4.36 -18.02
N ALA A 123 -7.74 4.99 -18.72
CA ALA A 123 -6.53 4.31 -19.21
C ALA A 123 -5.70 3.70 -18.07
N ARG A 124 -5.86 4.20 -16.84
CA ARG A 124 -5.19 3.72 -15.61
C ARG A 124 -6.14 2.98 -14.67
N SER A 125 -7.36 2.65 -15.11
CA SER A 125 -8.38 2.00 -14.27
C SER A 125 -7.91 0.71 -13.60
N GLY A 126 -7.07 -0.07 -14.29
CA GLY A 126 -6.43 -1.27 -13.71
C GLY A 126 -5.54 -0.95 -12.50
N GLU A 127 -4.64 0.02 -12.64
CA GLU A 127 -3.75 0.49 -11.56
C GLU A 127 -4.56 1.06 -10.38
N LEU A 128 -5.55 1.89 -10.68
CA LEU A 128 -6.43 2.49 -9.67
C LEU A 128 -7.21 1.42 -8.90
N THR A 129 -7.73 0.41 -9.59
CA THR A 129 -8.44 -0.71 -8.94
C THR A 129 -7.51 -1.47 -8.00
N VAL A 130 -6.28 -1.78 -8.44
CA VAL A 130 -5.28 -2.47 -7.61
C VAL A 130 -4.93 -1.63 -6.37
N LEU A 131 -4.73 -0.32 -6.52
CA LEU A 131 -4.44 0.57 -5.39
C LEU A 131 -5.61 0.66 -4.41
N GLN A 132 -6.85 0.75 -4.89
CA GLN A 132 -8.03 0.74 -4.04
C GLN A 132 -8.15 -0.57 -3.26
N THR A 133 -7.89 -1.72 -3.90
CA THR A 133 -7.85 -3.02 -3.21
C THR A 133 -6.74 -3.06 -2.16
N ARG A 134 -5.52 -2.60 -2.49
CA ARG A 134 -4.40 -2.54 -1.53
C ARG A 134 -4.76 -1.69 -0.30
N ILE A 135 -5.31 -0.50 -0.51
CA ILE A 135 -5.73 0.39 0.58
C ILE A 135 -6.75 -0.32 1.48
N MET A 136 -7.80 -0.92 0.89
CA MET A 136 -8.82 -1.66 1.65
C MET A 136 -8.23 -2.83 2.42
N ASP A 137 -7.35 -3.62 1.81
CA ASP A 137 -6.69 -4.76 2.45
C ASP A 137 -5.84 -4.32 3.65
N GLN A 138 -5.08 -3.22 3.52
CA GLN A 138 -4.31 -2.67 4.64
C GLN A 138 -5.22 -2.13 5.74
N MET A 139 -6.30 -1.42 5.41
CA MET A 139 -7.27 -0.98 6.40
C MET A 139 -7.94 -2.15 7.13
N MET A 140 -8.26 -3.24 6.42
CA MET A 140 -8.80 -4.45 7.04
C MET A 140 -7.76 -5.16 7.92
N ARG A 141 -6.48 -5.19 7.50
CA ARG A 141 -5.37 -5.71 8.30
C ARG A 141 -5.27 -4.93 9.62
N ILE A 142 -5.18 -3.61 9.55
CA ILE A 142 -5.08 -2.74 10.74
C ILE A 142 -6.30 -2.94 11.63
N GLN A 143 -7.52 -2.96 11.10
CA GLN A 143 -8.72 -3.22 11.91
C GLN A 143 -8.70 -4.58 12.61
N ARG A 144 -8.16 -5.62 11.96
CA ARG A 144 -8.13 -6.97 12.52
C ARG A 144 -7.01 -7.17 13.55
N GLU A 145 -5.84 -6.60 13.29
CA GLU A 145 -4.61 -6.86 14.05
C GLU A 145 -4.31 -5.76 15.07
N HIS A 146 -4.70 -4.53 14.76
CA HIS A 146 -4.38 -3.30 15.50
C HIS A 146 -5.56 -2.31 15.52
N PRO A 147 -6.76 -2.71 15.99
CA PRO A 147 -7.95 -1.85 15.96
C PRO A 147 -7.75 -0.52 16.69
N GLU A 148 -6.89 -0.47 17.70
CA GLU A 148 -6.51 0.74 18.43
C GLU A 148 -5.75 1.78 17.58
N LEU A 149 -5.09 1.34 16.49
CA LEU A 149 -4.37 2.23 15.59
C LEU A 149 -5.31 2.95 14.62
N MET A 150 -6.52 2.43 14.38
CA MET A 150 -7.53 3.14 13.58
C MET A 150 -7.95 4.44 14.27
N GLU A 151 -8.16 4.41 15.58
CA GLU A 151 -8.47 5.63 16.34
C GLU A 151 -7.31 6.65 16.29
N THR A 152 -6.06 6.17 16.31
CA THR A 152 -4.88 7.04 16.17
C THR A 152 -4.83 7.66 14.77
N LEU A 153 -5.07 6.88 13.71
CA LEU A 153 -5.14 7.38 12.34
C LEU A 153 -6.23 8.46 12.22
N ASP A 154 -7.43 8.18 12.74
CA ASP A 154 -8.57 9.11 12.68
C ASP A 154 -8.30 10.40 13.48
N GLN A 155 -7.77 10.30 14.70
CA GLN A 155 -7.43 11.47 15.52
C GLN A 155 -6.37 12.34 14.83
N GLU A 156 -5.30 11.74 14.31
CA GLU A 156 -4.23 12.48 13.67
C GLU A 156 -4.70 13.11 12.35
N MET A 157 -5.58 12.45 11.61
CA MET A 157 -6.20 13.05 10.42
C MET A 157 -7.16 14.20 10.76
N ALA A 158 -7.88 14.14 11.90
CA ALA A 158 -8.78 15.20 12.36
C ALA A 158 -8.07 16.40 12.99
N ASN A 159 -6.88 16.20 13.57
CA ASN A 159 -6.17 17.22 14.35
C ASN A 159 -5.38 18.24 13.52
N VAL A 160 -5.39 18.14 12.20
CA VAL A 160 -4.59 19.02 11.36
C VAL A 160 -5.48 20.13 10.78
N LYS A 161 -5.17 21.36 11.20
CA LYS A 161 -5.72 22.62 10.68
C LYS A 161 -5.01 23.06 9.41
#